data_AF-A0A4E0QN03-F1
#
_entry.id   AF-A0A4E0QN03-F1
#
_cell.length_a   1.000
_cell.length_b   1.000
_cell.length_c   1.000
_cell.angle_alpha   90.00
_cell.angle_beta   90.00
_cell.angle_gamma   90.00
#
_symmetry.space_group_name_H-M   'P 1'
#
loop_
_entity.id
_entity.type
_entity.pdbx_description
1 polymer ?
#
loop_
_entity_poly.entity_id
_entity_poly.type
_entity_poly.pdbx_seq_one_letter_code
_entity_poly.pdbx_strand_id
1 'polypeptide(L)'
;MTKRAALSLRTILLIAIGLSWFSGAMADLSDGLVAYYPFDGNAQDASGNGNHGTVNGATLTEDRFGSADSAYEFDGNADAIYICTMKSIVEIPLP
;
A
#
# COMPACT_ATOMS: atom_id res chain seq x y z
N MET A 1 36.21 40.62 23.41
CA MET A 1 36.33 39.18 23.74
C MET A 1 35.31 38.39 22.92
N THR A 2 35.71 37.79 21.81
CA THR A 2 34.88 36.82 21.08
C THR A 2 35.82 35.77 20.48
N LYS A 3 35.92 34.61 21.13
CA LYS A 3 36.55 33.43 20.51
C LYS A 3 35.64 33.02 19.37
N ARG A 4 36.03 33.30 18.13
CA ARG A 4 35.31 32.78 16.96
C ARG A 4 35.42 31.26 17.03
N ALA A 5 34.30 30.58 17.25
CA ALA A 5 34.23 29.12 17.20
C ALA A 5 34.49 28.68 15.76
N ALA A 6 35.77 28.55 15.39
CA ALA A 6 36.18 28.00 14.12
C ALA A 6 36.09 26.47 14.22
N LEU A 7 35.06 25.90 13.60
CA LEU A 7 34.93 24.46 13.47
C LEU A 7 36.09 23.93 12.63
N SER A 8 36.90 23.03 13.19
CA SER A 8 38.11 22.59 12.49
C SER A 8 37.77 21.80 11.23
N LEU A 9 38.59 21.91 10.18
CA LEU A 9 38.41 21.18 8.92
C LEU A 9 38.31 19.65 9.14
N ARG A 10 38.96 19.14 10.19
CA ARG A 10 38.87 17.73 10.62
C ARG A 10 37.50 17.37 11.16
N THR A 11 36.85 18.28 11.87
CA THR A 11 35.50 18.08 12.41
C THR A 11 34.45 18.10 11.30
N ILE A 12 34.62 18.95 10.27
CA ILE A 12 33.75 18.96 9.07
C ILE A 12 33.91 17.67 8.26
N LEU A 13 35.16 17.19 8.11
CA LEU A 13 35.44 15.94 7.39
C LEU A 13 34.84 14.71 8.08
N LEU A 14 34.87 14.63 9.41
CA LEU A 14 34.25 13.53 10.17
C LEU A 14 32.72 13.52 10.07
N ILE A 15 32.07 14.69 10.02
CA ILE A 15 30.61 14.80 9.84
C ILE A 15 30.20 14.39 8.41
N ALA A 16 30.94 14.86 7.39
CA ALA A 16 30.67 14.52 5.99
C ALA A 16 30.85 13.02 5.69
N ILE A 17 31.87 12.40 6.32
CA ILE A 17 32.07 10.95 6.24
C ILE A 17 30.87 10.28 6.91
N GLY A 18 30.54 10.57 8.18
CA GLY A 18 29.42 9.94 8.90
C GLY A 18 28.04 10.05 8.24
N LEU A 19 27.75 11.15 7.54
CA LEU A 19 26.50 11.35 6.78
C LEU A 19 26.41 10.53 5.49
N SER A 20 27.53 10.03 4.96
CA SER A 20 27.60 9.28 3.70
C SER A 20 27.50 7.76 3.85
N TRP A 21 27.44 7.23 5.08
CA TRP A 21 27.36 5.77 5.34
C TRP A 21 25.96 5.26 5.62
N PHE A 22 24.97 6.15 5.72
CA PHE A 22 23.60 5.70 5.99
C PHE A 22 22.91 5.30 4.68
N SER A 23 23.31 4.15 4.13
CA SER A 23 22.52 3.45 3.12
C SER A 23 21.36 2.76 3.83
N GLY A 24 20.26 3.49 4.06
CA GLY A 24 18.98 2.88 4.40
C GLY A 24 18.41 2.24 3.14
N ALA A 25 18.17 0.93 3.15
CA ALA A 25 17.35 0.32 2.11
C ALA A 25 15.91 0.83 2.29
N MET A 26 15.46 1.73 1.41
CA MET A 26 14.06 2.13 1.34
C MET A 26 13.34 1.15 0.43
N ALA A 27 12.46 0.34 1.00
CA ALA A 27 11.51 -0.45 0.22
C ALA A 27 10.29 0.43 -0.06
N ASP A 28 9.98 0.66 -1.33
CA ASP A 28 8.72 1.29 -1.72
C ASP A 28 7.62 0.22 -1.68
N LEU A 29 6.65 0.39 -0.78
CA LEU A 29 5.53 -0.55 -0.64
C LEU A 29 4.52 -0.45 -1.79
N SER A 30 4.61 0.60 -2.61
CA SER A 30 3.82 0.75 -3.82
C SER A 30 4.46 0.05 -5.02
N ASP A 31 5.76 -0.27 -4.95
CA ASP A 31 6.43 -0.99 -6.03
C ASP A 31 5.87 -2.41 -6.15
N GLY A 32 5.33 -2.74 -7.32
CA GLY A 32 4.65 -4.01 -7.57
C GLY A 32 3.28 -4.18 -6.89
N LEU A 33 2.71 -3.14 -6.28
CA LEU A 33 1.38 -3.21 -5.67
C LEU A 33 0.30 -3.42 -6.77
N VAL A 34 -0.42 -4.54 -6.69
CA VAL A 34 -1.48 -4.90 -7.67
C VAL A 34 -2.85 -4.38 -7.24
N ALA A 35 -3.16 -4.47 -5.95
CA ALA A 35 -4.42 -4.00 -5.38
C ALA A 35 -4.24 -3.73 -3.87
N TYR A 36 -5.07 -2.84 -3.33
CA TYR A 36 -5.13 -2.54 -1.89
C TYR A 36 -6.58 -2.39 -1.44
N TYR A 37 -7.06 -3.30 -0.61
CA TYR A 37 -8.42 -3.26 -0.07
C TYR A 37 -8.36 -2.91 1.42
N PRO A 38 -8.58 -1.64 1.80
CA PRO A 38 -8.63 -1.24 3.20
C PRO A 38 -9.88 -1.75 3.92
N PHE A 39 -10.88 -2.23 3.15
CA PHE A 39 -12.20 -2.63 3.63
C PHE A 39 -12.88 -1.56 4.49
N ASP A 40 -12.79 -0.29 4.10
CA ASP A 40 -13.36 0.88 4.78
C ASP A 40 -14.84 1.11 4.42
N GLY A 41 -15.65 0.06 4.59
CA GLY A 41 -17.07 0.06 4.25
C GLY A 41 -17.37 -0.35 2.81
N ASN A 42 -16.38 -0.85 2.06
CA ASN A 42 -16.55 -1.33 0.70
C ASN A 42 -15.41 -2.31 0.30
N ALA A 43 -15.50 -2.91 -0.89
CA ALA A 43 -14.45 -3.78 -1.45
C ALA A 43 -13.70 -3.11 -2.62
N GLN A 44 -13.56 -1.78 -2.59
CA GLN A 44 -12.90 -1.02 -3.65
C GLN A 44 -11.39 -1.08 -3.49
N ASP A 45 -10.70 -1.34 -4.60
CA ASP A 45 -9.26 -1.17 -4.71
C ASP A 45 -8.84 0.31 -4.60
N ALA A 46 -8.11 0.64 -3.53
CA ALA A 46 -7.56 1.94 -3.23
C ALA A 46 -6.11 2.12 -3.75
N SER A 47 -5.52 1.12 -4.40
CA SER A 47 -4.18 1.24 -5.01
C SER A 47 -4.16 2.17 -6.23
N GLY A 48 -5.32 2.43 -6.83
CA GLY A 48 -5.46 3.18 -8.08
C GLY A 48 -5.41 2.32 -9.34
N ASN A 49 -5.25 1.00 -9.21
CA ASN A 49 -5.18 0.08 -10.35
C ASN A 49 -6.55 -0.38 -10.88
N GLY A 50 -7.65 0.05 -10.25
CA GLY A 50 -9.01 -0.21 -10.72
C GLY A 50 -9.45 -1.67 -10.59
N ASN A 51 -8.76 -2.47 -9.79
CA ASN A 51 -9.13 -3.86 -9.53
C ASN A 51 -10.25 -3.94 -8.48
N HIS A 52 -11.36 -3.25 -8.67
CA HIS A 52 -12.44 -3.21 -7.68
C HIS A 52 -13.09 -4.58 -7.45
N GLY A 53 -13.35 -4.91 -6.19
CA GLY A 53 -14.04 -6.12 -5.79
C GLY A 53 -15.56 -5.97 -5.86
N THR A 54 -16.25 -7.04 -6.26
CA THR A 54 -17.71 -7.18 -6.20
C THR A 54 -18.06 -8.19 -5.12
N VAL A 55 -18.79 -7.75 -4.09
CA VAL A 55 -19.17 -8.58 -2.95
C VAL A 55 -20.39 -9.44 -3.30
N ASN A 56 -20.34 -10.73 -2.98
CA ASN A 56 -21.44 -11.68 -3.07
C ASN A 56 -21.60 -12.41 -1.74
N GLY A 57 -22.72 -12.19 -1.04
CA GLY A 57 -23.06 -12.86 0.21
C GLY A 57 -22.37 -12.30 1.46
N ALA A 58 -21.05 -12.05 1.38
CA ALA A 58 -20.27 -11.53 2.51
C ALA A 58 -20.80 -10.17 3.02
N THR A 59 -20.73 -9.95 4.33
CA THR A 59 -21.22 -8.73 4.99
C THR A 59 -20.10 -7.98 5.70
N LEU A 60 -20.21 -6.66 5.77
CA LEU A 60 -19.28 -5.84 6.54
C LEU A 60 -19.42 -6.13 8.03
N THR A 61 -18.27 -6.18 8.73
CA THR A 61 -18.19 -6.48 10.15
C THR A 61 -17.07 -5.69 10.81
N GLU A 62 -16.96 -5.81 12.14
CA GLU A 62 -15.89 -5.21 12.91
C GLU A 62 -14.54 -5.89 12.60
N ASP A 63 -13.48 -5.09 12.51
CA ASP A 63 -12.13 -5.65 12.44
C ASP A 63 -11.66 -6.20 13.80
N ARG A 64 -10.42 -6.73 13.84
CA ARG A 64 -9.81 -7.27 15.07
C ARG A 64 -9.62 -6.24 16.21
N PHE A 65 -9.86 -4.96 15.95
CA PHE A 65 -9.75 -3.87 16.92
C PHE A 65 -11.11 -3.27 17.29
N GLY A 66 -12.22 -3.83 16.79
CA GLY A 66 -13.57 -3.31 17.03
C GLY A 66 -13.92 -2.10 16.15
N SER A 67 -13.17 -1.86 15.07
CA SER A 67 -13.53 -0.84 14.09
C SER A 67 -14.64 -1.37 13.19
N ALA A 68 -15.82 -0.75 13.25
CA ALA A 68 -16.96 -1.13 12.41
C ALA A 68 -16.64 -1.00 10.92
N ASP A 69 -17.32 -1.82 10.11
CA ASP A 69 -17.23 -1.80 8.65
C ASP A 69 -15.78 -1.82 8.12
N SER A 70 -14.89 -2.51 8.82
CA SER A 70 -13.44 -2.54 8.54
C SER A 70 -12.93 -3.95 8.16
N ALA A 71 -13.85 -4.91 8.00
CA ALA A 71 -13.61 -6.29 7.60
C ALA A 71 -14.88 -6.89 6.95
N TYR A 72 -14.75 -8.07 6.35
CA TYR A 72 -15.88 -8.87 5.85
C TYR A 72 -16.00 -10.19 6.60
N GLU A 73 -17.23 -10.51 7.02
CA GLU A 73 -17.62 -11.83 7.54
C GLU A 73 -18.03 -12.73 6.37
N PHE A 74 -17.47 -13.95 6.36
CA PHE A 74 -17.83 -15.02 5.43
C PHE A 74 -18.42 -16.16 6.24
N ASP A 75 -19.73 -16.39 6.11
CA ASP A 75 -20.50 -17.30 6.97
C ASP A 75 -20.35 -18.78 6.58
N GLY A 76 -19.69 -19.04 5.44
CA GLY A 76 -19.47 -20.37 4.87
C GLY A 76 -20.50 -20.78 3.81
N ASN A 77 -21.48 -19.95 3.48
CA ASN A 77 -22.54 -20.22 2.50
C ASN A 77 -22.26 -19.55 1.14
N ALA A 78 -21.21 -20.01 0.47
CA ALA A 78 -20.85 -19.53 -0.88
C ALA A 78 -20.58 -18.01 -1.00
N ASP A 79 -20.11 -17.41 0.09
CA ASP A 79 -19.65 -16.02 0.11
C ASP A 79 -18.35 -15.84 -0.67
N ALA A 80 -18.25 -14.75 -1.44
CA ALA A 80 -17.05 -14.41 -2.21
C ALA A 80 -16.95 -12.90 -2.50
N ILE A 81 -15.73 -12.44 -2.75
CA ILE A 81 -15.46 -11.14 -3.37
C ILE A 81 -14.76 -11.41 -4.71
N TYR A 82 -15.40 -11.03 -5.80
CA TYR A 82 -14.88 -11.24 -7.16
C TYR A 82 -14.14 -10.00 -7.64
N ILE A 83 -12.92 -10.18 -8.13
CA ILE A 83 -12.25 -9.13 -8.91
C ILE A 83 -12.62 -9.35 -10.36
N CYS A 84 -13.52 -8.54 -10.88
CA CYS A 84 -13.85 -8.59 -12.29
C CYS A 84 -12.76 -7.85 -13.07
N THR A 85 -11.66 -8.53 -13.38
CA THR A 85 -10.67 -7.93 -14.27
C THR A 85 -11.32 -7.82 -15.65
N MET A 86 -11.65 -6.60 -16.05
CA MET A 86 -12.00 -6.32 -17.44
C MET A 86 -10.72 -6.33 -18.28
N LYS A 87 -10.02 -7.47 -18.33
CA LYS A 87 -9.13 -7.74 -19.46
C LYS A 87 -10.01 -8.28 -20.57
N SER A 88 -10.69 -7.36 -21.23
CA SER A 88 -11.36 -7.57 -22.50
C SER A 88 -10.42 -8.35 -23.43
N ILE A 89 -10.67 -9.64 -23.60
CA ILE A 89 -10.16 -10.44 -24.72
C ILE A 89 -10.96 -10.04 -25.96
N VAL A 90 -10.49 -9.01 -26.66
CA VAL A 90 -11.00 -8.53 -27.95
C VAL A 90 -9.75 -8.53 -28.85
N GLU A 91 -9.66 -9.24 -29.98
CA GLU A 91 -10.63 -9.47 -31.05
C GLU A 91 -10.44 -10.87 -31.68
N ILE A 92 -11.49 -11.68 -31.78
CA ILE A 92 -11.57 -12.65 -32.88
C ILE A 92 -12.46 -11.99 -33.92
N PRO A 93 -11.91 -11.51 -35.06
CA PRO A 93 -12.76 -11.04 -36.15
C PRO A 93 -13.58 -12.24 -36.64
N LEU A 94 -14.90 -12.12 -36.60
CA LEU A 94 -15.80 -13.13 -37.17
C LEU A 94 -15.60 -13.20 -38.70
N PRO A 95 -15.62 -14.40 -39.31
CA PRO A 95 -15.49 -14.58 -40.75
C PRO A 95 -16.69 -14.01 -41.54
#